data_AF-A0A1J5PX37-F1
#
_entry.id   AF-A0A1J5PX37-F1
#
_cell.length_a   1.000
_cell.length_b   1.000
_cell.length_c   1.000
_cell.angle_alpha   90.00
_cell.angle_beta   90.00
_cell.angle_gamma   90.00
#
_symmetry.space_group_name_H-M   'P 1'
#
loop_
_entity.id
_entity.type
_entity.pdbx_description
1 polymer ?
#
loop_
_entity_poly.entity_id
_entity_poly.type
_entity_poly.pdbx_seq_one_letter_code
_entity_poly.pdbx_strand_id
1 'polypeptide(L)'
;MLLGAVGTLQFDVVQHRLKSEYGVDARMEGSKYRMARWFTCDDPQALKRFIDANAHRIAYDVVDAPAVLLTHASELRVMSELAPKIQFHTLREHAGQVFKPSMQA
;
A
#
# COMPACT_ATOMS: atom_id res chain seq x y z
N MET A 1 -9.65 2.38 -9.38
CA MET A 1 -8.44 3.08 -8.91
C MET A 1 -8.64 3.44 -7.45
N LEU A 2 -7.61 3.31 -6.61
CA LEU A 2 -7.65 3.76 -5.22
C LEU A 2 -6.63 4.89 -5.05
N LEU A 3 -6.99 5.92 -4.31
CA LEU A 3 -6.09 7.02 -3.97
C LEU A 3 -5.81 6.95 -2.46
N GLY A 4 -4.53 6.83 -2.12
CA GLY A 4 -4.06 6.90 -0.74
C GLY A 4 -3.56 8.32 -0.43
N ALA A 5 -3.95 8.84 0.73
CA ALA A 5 -3.48 10.13 1.22
C ALA A 5 -3.10 10.02 2.70
N VAL A 6 -2.10 10.80 3.12
CA VAL A 6 -1.72 10.93 4.54
C VAL A 6 -2.68 11.89 5.24
N GLY A 7 -3.20 12.89 4.53
CA GLY A 7 -4.17 13.86 5.04
C GLY A 7 -5.30 14.11 4.03
N THR A 8 -6.49 14.44 4.54
CA THR A 8 -7.71 14.59 3.73
C THR A 8 -7.61 15.66 2.65
N LEU A 9 -6.90 16.77 2.92
CA LEU A 9 -6.72 17.87 1.98
C LEU A 9 -6.11 17.44 0.64
N GLN A 10 -5.32 16.36 0.63
CA GLN A 10 -4.73 15.86 -0.61
C GLN A 10 -5.79 15.38 -1.62
N PHE A 11 -6.94 14.90 -1.14
CA PHE A 11 -8.07 14.53 -2.01
C PHE A 11 -8.64 15.76 -2.73
N ASP A 12 -8.88 16.84 -2.00
CA ASP A 12 -9.40 18.09 -2.57
C ASP A 12 -8.43 18.69 -3.59
N VAL A 13 -7.12 18.67 -3.30
CA VAL A 13 -6.07 19.14 -4.22
C VAL A 13 -6.06 18.31 -5.50
N VAL A 14 -6.13 16.97 -5.40
CA VAL A 14 -6.15 16.11 -6.58
C VAL A 14 -7.40 16.35 -7.42
N GLN A 15 -8.58 16.45 -6.81
CA GLN A 15 -9.83 16.73 -7.53
C GLN A 15 -9.77 18.09 -8.26
N HIS A 16 -9.27 19.13 -7.58
CA HIS A 16 -9.09 20.45 -8.19
C HIS A 16 -8.13 20.40 -9.38
N ARG A 17 -6.96 19.77 -9.22
CA ARG A 17 -5.95 19.66 -10.28
C ARG A 17 -6.45 18.87 -11.48
N LEU A 18 -7.15 17.76 -11.27
CA LEU A 18 -7.75 16.97 -12.35
C LEU A 18 -8.73 17.81 -13.18
N LYS A 19 -9.53 18.64 -12.52
CA LYS A 19 -10.46 19.54 -13.21
C LYS A 19 -9.74 20.68 -13.92
N SER A 20 -8.77 21.33 -13.28
CA SER A 20 -8.12 22.53 -13.82
C SER A 20 -7.09 22.23 -14.91
N GLU A 21 -6.29 21.17 -14.74
CA GLU A 21 -5.20 20.82 -15.66
C GLU A 21 -5.67 19.88 -16.78
N TYR A 22 -6.65 19.02 -16.50
CA TYR A 22 -7.05 17.94 -17.42
C TYR A 22 -8.53 17.98 -17.80
N GLY A 23 -9.32 18.92 -17.27
CA GLY A 23 -10.76 19.01 -17.55
C GLY A 23 -11.59 17.82 -17.02
N VAL A 24 -11.02 17.00 -16.14
CA VAL A 24 -11.64 15.78 -15.63
C VAL A 24 -12.48 16.10 -14.39
N ASP A 25 -13.79 15.85 -14.47
CA ASP A 25 -14.68 15.92 -13.31
C ASP A 25 -14.67 14.58 -12.55
N ALA A 26 -13.71 14.44 -11.62
CA ALA A 26 -13.52 13.23 -10.84
C ALA A 26 -14.51 13.17 -9.65
N ARG A 27 -15.07 11.98 -9.42
CA ARG A 27 -15.86 11.65 -8.23
C ARG A 27 -15.06 10.74 -7.31
N MET A 28 -15.05 11.05 -6.02
CA MET A 28 -14.40 10.23 -5.00
C MET A 28 -15.44 9.57 -4.12
N GLU A 29 -15.25 8.29 -3.83
CA GLU A 29 -16.08 7.51 -2.93
C GLU A 29 -15.21 6.97 -1.78
N GLY A 30 -15.84 6.78 -0.61
CA GLY A 30 -15.16 6.23 0.55
C GLY A 30 -14.70 4.79 0.32
N SER A 31 -13.46 4.50 0.70
CA SER A 31 -12.93 3.13 0.73
C SER A 31 -13.10 2.51 2.12
N LYS A 32 -13.35 1.21 2.17
CA LYS A 32 -13.32 0.43 3.42
C LYS A 32 -11.91 0.29 4.00
N TYR A 33 -10.88 0.44 3.17
CA TYR A 33 -9.48 0.30 3.58
C TYR A 33 -9.00 1.58 4.26
N ARG A 34 -8.28 1.40 5.37
CA ARG A 34 -7.76 2.50 6.19
C ARG A 34 -6.23 2.53 6.22
N MET A 35 -5.59 1.46 5.75
CA MET A 35 -4.14 1.32 5.76
C MET A 35 -3.66 0.50 4.57
N ALA A 36 -2.46 0.80 4.10
CA ALA A 36 -1.71 -0.01 3.15
C ALA A 36 -0.34 -0.34 3.75
N ARG A 37 0.18 -1.53 3.46
CA ARG A 37 1.55 -1.93 3.79
C ARG A 37 2.19 -2.60 2.59
N TRP A 38 3.32 -2.05 2.16
CA TRP A 38 4.17 -2.76 1.22
C TRP A 38 4.76 -3.98 1.90
N PHE A 39 5.11 -4.98 1.10
CA PHE A 39 5.76 -6.15 1.63
C PHE A 39 6.78 -6.73 0.65
N THR A 40 7.78 -7.41 1.21
CA THR A 40 8.81 -8.15 0.47
C THR A 40 9.01 -9.52 1.07
N CYS A 41 9.59 -10.42 0.29
CA CYS A 41 9.99 -11.75 0.73
C CYS A 41 11.12 -12.25 -0.14
N ASP A 42 12.13 -12.86 0.48
CA ASP A 42 13.26 -13.46 -0.24
C ASP A 42 12.93 -14.84 -0.82
N ASP A 43 11.80 -15.44 -0.42
CA ASP A 43 11.29 -16.73 -0.90
C ASP A 43 10.15 -16.52 -1.91
N PRO A 44 10.37 -16.74 -3.22
CA PRO A 44 9.35 -16.51 -4.25
C PRO A 44 8.11 -17.38 -4.10
N GLN A 45 8.25 -18.60 -3.54
CA GLN A 45 7.09 -19.49 -3.36
C GLN A 45 6.23 -19.00 -2.20
N ALA A 46 6.85 -18.56 -1.10
CA ALA A 46 6.13 -17.96 0.03
C ALA A 46 5.45 -16.65 -0.40
N LEU A 47 6.13 -15.82 -1.19
CA LEU A 47 5.57 -14.59 -1.75
C LEU A 47 4.33 -14.87 -2.61
N LYS A 48 4.43 -15.83 -3.54
CA LYS A 48 3.31 -16.20 -4.40
C LYS A 48 2.12 -16.71 -3.59
N ARG A 49 2.34 -17.60 -2.62
CA ARG A 49 1.26 -18.10 -1.74
C ARG A 49 0.59 -16.97 -0.97
N PHE A 50 1.38 -16.02 -0.46
CA PHE A 50 0.85 -14.88 0.27
C PHE A 50 -0.01 -13.98 -0.62
N ILE A 51 0.45 -13.68 -1.84
CA ILE A 51 -0.31 -12.90 -2.83
C ILE A 51 -1.60 -13.63 -3.20
N ASP A 52 -1.52 -14.92 -3.53
CA ASP A 52 -2.68 -15.72 -3.93
C ASP A 52 -3.73 -15.76 -2.80
N ALA A 53 -3.30 -15.99 -1.55
CA ALA A 53 -4.20 -16.03 -0.39
C ALA A 53 -4.85 -14.68 -0.07
N ASN A 54 -4.22 -13.56 -0.47
CA ASN A 54 -4.68 -12.21 -0.15
C ASN A 54 -5.10 -11.42 -1.40
N ALA A 55 -5.26 -12.06 -2.56
CA ALA A 55 -5.40 -11.39 -3.87
C ALA A 55 -6.52 -10.33 -3.89
N HIS A 56 -7.62 -10.57 -3.18
CA HIS A 56 -8.76 -9.66 -3.04
C HIS A 56 -8.45 -8.32 -2.34
N ARG A 57 -7.26 -8.21 -1.71
CA ARG A 57 -6.79 -7.03 -0.98
C ARG A 57 -5.33 -6.70 -1.27
N ILE A 58 -4.74 -7.26 -2.32
CA ILE A 58 -3.46 -6.80 -2.86
C ILE A 58 -3.74 -5.71 -3.88
N ALA A 59 -3.02 -4.60 -3.77
CA ALA A 59 -2.96 -3.54 -4.77
C ALA A 59 -1.51 -3.29 -5.16
N TYR A 60 -1.31 -2.81 -6.39
CA TYR A 60 -0.01 -2.40 -6.88
C TYR A 60 0.07 -0.88 -6.89
N ASP A 61 1.19 -0.33 -6.43
CA ASP A 61 1.46 1.11 -6.50
C ASP A 61 1.88 1.53 -7.92
N VAL A 62 2.23 2.80 -8.09
CA VAL A 62 2.60 3.38 -9.40
C VAL A 62 3.91 2.83 -9.99
N VAL A 63 4.68 2.05 -9.23
CA VAL A 63 5.91 1.37 -9.69
C VAL A 63 5.78 -0.15 -9.60
N ASP A 64 4.55 -0.67 -9.68
CA ASP A 64 4.22 -2.09 -9.67
C ASP A 64 4.66 -2.86 -8.41
N ALA A 65 4.82 -2.18 -7.27
CA ALA A 65 5.08 -2.90 -6.03
C ALA A 65 3.81 -3.30 -5.30
N PRO A 66 3.77 -4.52 -4.76
CA PRO A 66 2.60 -5.01 -4.07
C PRO A 66 2.49 -4.38 -2.68
N ALA A 67 1.27 -3.96 -2.36
CA ALA A 67 0.85 -3.54 -1.05
C ALA A 67 -0.42 -4.29 -0.64
N VAL A 68 -0.49 -4.70 0.61
CA VAL A 68 -1.72 -5.25 1.18
C VAL A 68 -2.55 -4.11 1.77
N LEU A 69 -3.85 -4.12 1.46
CA LEU A 69 -4.82 -3.16 1.96
C LEU A 69 -5.54 -3.73 3.17
N LEU A 70 -5.61 -2.94 4.25
CA LEU A 70 -6.09 -3.36 5.56
C LEU A 70 -7.17 -2.40 6.06
N THR A 71 -8.17 -2.93 6.74
CA THR A 71 -9.24 -2.14 7.36
C THR A 71 -8.90 -1.80 8.81
N HIS A 72 -8.10 -2.64 9.48
CA HIS A 72 -7.66 -2.47 10.85
C HIS A 72 -6.17 -2.78 11.04
N ALA A 73 -5.53 -2.11 12.00
CA ALA A 73 -4.11 -2.33 12.30
C ALA A 73 -3.82 -3.71 12.92
N SER A 74 -4.79 -4.32 13.61
CA SER A 74 -4.66 -5.65 14.20
C SER A 74 -4.44 -6.74 13.16
N GLU A 75 -4.99 -6.58 11.95
CA GLU A 75 -4.81 -7.53 10.85
C GLU A 75 -3.34 -7.68 10.48
N LEU A 76 -2.57 -6.59 10.50
CA LEU A 76 -1.14 -6.62 10.17
C LEU A 76 -0.38 -7.54 11.14
N ARG A 77 -0.71 -7.50 12.43
CA ARG A 77 -0.08 -8.36 13.44
C ARG A 77 -0.34 -9.84 13.15
N VAL A 78 -1.60 -10.20 12.92
CA VAL A 78 -2.00 -11.58 12.62
C VAL A 78 -1.34 -12.05 11.32
N MET A 79 -1.26 -11.20 10.30
CA MET A 79 -0.63 -11.55 9.04
C MET A 79 0.88 -11.76 9.19
N SER A 80 1.57 -10.96 10.01
CA SER A 80 2.98 -11.18 10.34
C SER A 80 3.23 -12.50 11.07
N GLU A 81 2.31 -12.92 11.94
CA GLU A 81 2.38 -14.20 12.64
C GLU A 81 2.13 -15.38 11.70
N LEU A 82 1.13 -15.28 10.81
CA LEU A 82 0.77 -16.34 9.86
C LEU A 82 1.77 -16.47 8.71
N ALA A 83 2.44 -15.38 8.34
CA ALA A 83 3.36 -15.31 7.22
C ALA A 83 4.72 -14.73 7.66
N PRO A 84 5.48 -15.43 8.52
CA PRO A 84 6.71 -14.91 9.13
C PRO A 84 7.85 -14.63 8.14
N LYS A 85 7.76 -15.19 6.93
CA LYS A 85 8.70 -14.92 5.82
C LYS A 85 8.42 -13.60 5.10
N ILE A 86 7.24 -13.01 5.29
CA ILE A 86 6.83 -11.76 4.66
C ILE A 86 7.24 -10.60 5.56
N GLN A 87 8.03 -9.68 5.02
CA GLN A 87 8.43 -8.47 5.71
C GLN A 87 7.49 -7.34 5.29
N PHE A 88 6.87 -6.68 6.26
CA PHE A 88 5.95 -5.56 6.01
C PHE A 88 6.62 -4.22 6.28
N HIS A 89 6.35 -3.25 5.40
CA HIS A 89 7.01 -1.95 5.39
C HIS A 89 5.98 -0.83 5.50
N THR A 90 6.19 0.05 6.48
CA THR A 90 5.38 1.28 6.65
C THR A 90 5.78 2.34 5.63
N LEU A 91 7.06 2.40 5.29
CA LEU A 91 7.65 3.38 4.39
C LEU A 91 8.42 2.65 3.29
N ARG A 92 8.46 3.27 2.12
CA ARG A 92 9.26 2.83 0.99
C ARG A 92 9.93 4.06 0.37
N GLU A 93 11.17 3.91 -0.07
CA GLU A 93 11.83 4.97 -0.82
C GLU A 93 11.20 5.07 -2.22
N HIS A 94 11.00 6.31 -2.69
CA HIS A 94 10.30 6.62 -3.94
C HIS A 94 10.97 6.03 -5.20
N ALA A 95 12.19 5.48 -5.08
CA ALA A 95 12.96 4.84 -6.14
C ALA A 95 12.86 3.31 -6.18
N GLY A 96 11.88 2.72 -5.48
CA GLY A 96 11.61 1.29 -5.53
C GLY A 96 12.34 0.44 -4.49
N GLN A 97 13.22 1.05 -3.67
CA GLN A 97 13.89 0.36 -2.57
C GLN A 97 13.07 0.43 -1.27
N VAL A 98 13.01 -0.70 -0.57
CA VAL A 98 12.42 -0.78 0.77
C VAL A 98 13.34 -0.08 1.76
N PHE A 99 12.75 0.75 2.63
CA PHE A 99 13.48 1.41 3.71
C PHE A 99 14.11 0.35 4.63
N LYS A 100 15.43 0.23 4.61
CA LYS A 100 16.19 -0.50 5.64
C LYS A 100 16.46 0.49 6.78
N PRO A 101 15.94 0.28 8.01
CA PRO A 101 16.37 1.11 9.12
C PRO A 101 17.88 0.93 9.30
N SER A 102 18.64 2.01 9.16
CA SER A 102 20.07 2.03 9.46
C SER A 102 20.22 1.74 10.95
N MET A 103 20.64 0.52 11.26
CA MET A 103 21.13 0.17 12.58
C MET A 103 22.56 0.72 12.69
N GLN A 104 22.70 1.85 13.39
CA GLN A 104 23.93 2.45 13.95
C GLN A 104 23.45 3.67 14.79
N ALA A 105 23.70 3.79 16.09
CA ALA A 105 24.86 3.39 16.89
C ALA A 105 24.52 2.60 18.16
#